data_AF-A0A2W2D3B6-F1
#
_entry.id   AF-A0A2W2D3B6-F1
#
_cell.length_a   1.000
_cell.length_b   1.000
_cell.length_c   1.000
_cell.angle_alpha   90.00
_cell.angle_beta   90.00
_cell.angle_gamma   90.00
#
_symmetry.space_group_name_H-M   'P 1'
#
loop_
_entity.id
_entity.type
_entity.pdbx_description
1 polymer ?
#
loop_
_entity_poly.entity_id
_entity_poly.type
_entity_poly.pdbx_seq_one_letter_code
_entity_poly.pdbx_strand_id
1 'polypeptide(L)'
;MAGLIERWRTSARYAGATDPAAVDAAGNELVERWREPHRHYHTIEHLTAVLDVVDRYASTASRPDLVRLAAWCHDAVYDPRAPGDRNERDSAALAGTLLARAGLPAAEVAEVRRLILLTAGHLVDPADTDGALLCDADLAILAAPPPGYDRYAAAIRREYAHVPPTDYRAGRTQVLSALLALPALFQI
;
A
#
# COMPACT_ATOMS: atom_id res chain seq x y z
N MET A 1 -11.86 0.38 -14.35
CA MET A 1 -10.97 1.55 -14.56
C MET A 1 -11.63 2.86 -14.15
N ALA A 2 -12.76 3.26 -14.77
CA ALA A 2 -13.40 4.54 -14.48
C ALA A 2 -13.67 4.79 -12.98
N GLY A 3 -14.18 3.79 -12.25
CA GLY A 3 -14.44 3.93 -10.81
C GLY A 3 -13.18 4.06 -9.94
N LEU A 4 -12.06 3.45 -10.34
CA LEU A 4 -10.82 3.49 -9.55
C LEU A 4 -10.13 4.85 -9.72
N ILE A 5 -10.02 5.36 -10.94
CA ILE A 5 -9.49 6.71 -11.19
C ILE A 5 -10.35 7.78 -10.49
N GLU A 6 -11.67 7.60 -10.42
CA GLU A 6 -12.52 8.55 -9.70
C GLU A 6 -12.28 8.52 -8.17
N ARG A 7 -12.04 7.34 -7.58
CA ARG A 7 -11.60 7.22 -6.18
C ARG A 7 -10.28 7.97 -5.94
N TRP A 8 -9.31 7.83 -6.85
CA TRP A 8 -8.05 8.57 -6.80
C TRP A 8 -8.27 10.09 -6.82
N ARG A 9 -8.99 10.60 -7.82
CA ARG A 9 -9.29 12.05 -7.96
C ARG A 9 -9.96 12.60 -6.72
N THR A 10 -10.95 11.87 -6.20
CA THR A 10 -11.70 12.27 -5.01
C THR A 10 -10.79 12.39 -3.81
N SER A 11 -9.93 11.38 -3.58
CA SER A 11 -8.96 11.38 -2.48
C SER A 11 -7.96 12.54 -2.61
N ALA A 12 -7.39 12.74 -3.81
CA ALA A 12 -6.43 13.82 -4.06
C ALA A 12 -7.06 15.20 -3.84
N ARG A 13 -8.29 15.42 -4.30
CA ARG A 13 -9.03 16.67 -4.11
C ARG A 13 -9.30 16.96 -2.64
N TYR A 14 -9.77 15.98 -1.86
CA TYR A 14 -10.02 16.18 -0.43
C TYR A 14 -8.73 16.31 0.39
N ALA A 15 -7.62 15.74 -0.10
CA ALA A 15 -6.27 15.95 0.43
C ALA A 15 -5.64 17.30 0.05
N GLY A 16 -6.33 18.15 -0.72
CA GLY A 16 -5.89 19.51 -1.04
C GLY A 16 -5.08 19.66 -2.35
N ALA A 17 -5.15 18.69 -3.27
CA ALA A 17 -4.55 18.84 -4.60
C ALA A 17 -5.17 20.02 -5.37
N THR A 18 -4.32 20.82 -6.03
CA THR A 18 -4.76 22.03 -6.76
C THR A 18 -4.58 21.95 -8.28
N ASP A 19 -3.90 20.92 -8.80
CA ASP A 19 -3.70 20.73 -10.24
C ASP A 19 -4.43 19.46 -10.74
N PRO A 20 -5.65 19.59 -11.29
CA PRO A 20 -6.42 18.45 -11.78
C PRO A 20 -5.74 17.66 -12.91
N ALA A 21 -4.97 18.33 -13.79
CA ALA A 21 -4.30 17.65 -14.89
C ALA A 21 -3.16 16.78 -14.39
N ALA A 22 -2.39 17.27 -13.40
CA ALA A 22 -1.36 16.50 -12.74
C ALA A 22 -1.95 15.36 -11.88
N VAL A 23 -3.10 15.57 -11.23
CA VAL A 23 -3.86 14.50 -10.54
C VAL A 23 -4.23 13.38 -11.53
N ASP A 24 -4.78 13.73 -12.70
CA ASP A 24 -5.14 12.74 -13.72
C ASP A 24 -3.93 11.97 -14.24
N ALA A 25 -2.82 12.67 -14.51
CA ALA A 25 -1.58 12.05 -14.94
C ALA A 25 -1.05 11.06 -13.90
N ALA A 26 -0.99 11.47 -12.62
CA ALA A 26 -0.54 10.63 -11.52
C ALA A 26 -1.41 9.38 -11.34
N GLY A 27 -2.74 9.52 -11.41
CA GLY A 27 -3.67 8.40 -11.27
C GLY A 27 -3.49 7.36 -12.38
N ASN A 28 -3.35 7.81 -13.63
CA ASN A 28 -3.08 6.92 -14.76
C ASN A 28 -1.71 6.23 -14.62
N GLU A 29 -0.70 6.99 -14.22
CA GLU A 29 0.65 6.48 -13.99
C GLU A 29 0.70 5.39 -12.90
N LEU A 30 -0.06 5.57 -11.81
CA LEU A 30 -0.21 4.56 -10.76
C LEU A 30 -0.93 3.31 -11.29
N VAL A 31 -2.04 3.47 -12.03
CA VAL A 31 -2.77 2.34 -12.60
C VAL A 31 -1.89 1.47 -13.50
N GLU A 32 -1.04 2.09 -14.32
CA GLU A 32 -0.12 1.33 -15.19
C GLU A 32 0.93 0.57 -14.38
N ARG A 33 1.45 1.14 -13.29
CA ARG A 33 2.36 0.42 -12.37
C ARG A 33 1.72 -0.79 -11.72
N TRP A 34 0.50 -0.64 -11.20
CA TRP A 34 -0.27 -1.75 -10.62
C TRP A 34 -0.65 -2.84 -11.64
N ARG A 35 -0.43 -2.60 -12.93
CA ARG A 35 -0.68 -3.53 -14.04
C ARG A 35 0.59 -4.14 -14.62
N GLU A 36 1.75 -3.81 -14.09
CA GLU A 36 3.00 -4.37 -14.60
C GLU A 36 2.95 -5.91 -14.61
N PRO A 37 3.36 -6.56 -15.71
CA PRO A 37 3.05 -7.97 -15.96
C PRO A 37 3.78 -8.95 -15.03
N HIS A 38 4.79 -8.49 -14.28
CA HIS A 38 5.50 -9.31 -13.30
C HIS A 38 4.77 -9.44 -11.95
N ARG A 39 3.72 -8.64 -11.72
CA ARG A 39 2.92 -8.67 -10.49
C ARG A 39 1.89 -9.80 -10.57
N HIS A 40 1.75 -10.54 -9.48
CA HIS A 40 0.74 -11.60 -9.36
C HIS A 40 -0.15 -11.45 -8.14
N TYR A 41 0.38 -10.90 -7.05
CA TYR A 41 -0.38 -10.49 -5.88
C TYR A 41 -0.51 -8.98 -5.80
N HIS A 42 0.58 -8.23 -6.02
CA HIS A 42 0.62 -6.77 -5.89
C HIS A 42 0.04 -6.08 -7.14
N THR A 43 -1.22 -6.38 -7.43
CA THR A 43 -1.98 -5.94 -8.61
C THR A 43 -3.06 -4.92 -8.24
N ILE A 44 -3.83 -4.48 -9.24
CA ILE A 44 -5.07 -3.70 -9.03
C ILE A 44 -6.05 -4.40 -8.07
N GLU A 45 -6.08 -5.73 -8.03
CA GLU A 45 -6.93 -6.45 -7.07
C GLU A 45 -6.50 -6.20 -5.61
N HIS A 46 -5.19 -6.27 -5.31
CA HIS A 46 -4.65 -5.93 -3.98
C HIS A 46 -4.93 -4.47 -3.64
N LEU A 47 -4.58 -3.53 -4.53
CA LEU A 47 -4.88 -2.11 -4.33
C LEU A 47 -6.36 -1.88 -3.98
N THR A 48 -7.27 -2.51 -4.73
CA THR A 48 -8.71 -2.36 -4.49
C THR A 48 -9.10 -2.92 -3.12
N ALA A 49 -8.58 -4.09 -2.74
CA ALA A 49 -8.84 -4.69 -1.43
C ALA A 49 -8.36 -3.79 -0.28
N VAL A 50 -7.16 -3.23 -0.38
CA VAL A 50 -6.63 -2.28 0.62
C VAL A 50 -7.53 -1.04 0.71
N LEU A 51 -7.86 -0.42 -0.42
CA LEU A 51 -8.73 0.76 -0.44
C LEU A 51 -10.13 0.48 0.11
N ASP A 52 -10.68 -0.70 -0.11
CA ASP A 52 -11.99 -1.09 0.43
C ASP A 52 -11.97 -1.24 1.95
N VAL A 53 -10.85 -1.70 2.53
CA VAL A 53 -10.66 -1.72 3.99
C VAL A 53 -10.49 -0.29 4.53
N VAL A 54 -9.66 0.54 3.87
CA VAL A 54 -9.52 1.96 4.23
C VAL A 54 -10.87 2.67 4.23
N ASP A 55 -11.69 2.47 3.20
CA ASP A 55 -13.01 3.09 3.10
C ASP A 55 -13.97 2.59 4.17
N ARG A 56 -13.93 1.29 4.50
CA ARG A 56 -14.77 0.70 5.55
C ARG A 56 -14.49 1.30 6.92
N TYR A 57 -13.22 1.58 7.22
CA TYR A 57 -12.78 2.06 8.52
C TYR A 57 -12.31 3.52 8.51
N ALA A 58 -12.66 4.30 7.48
CA ALA A 58 -12.21 5.68 7.33
C ALA A 58 -12.53 6.59 8.53
N SER A 59 -13.56 6.27 9.32
CA SER A 59 -13.92 7.02 10.52
C SER A 59 -12.96 6.84 11.71
N THR A 60 -12.05 5.87 11.67
CA THR A 60 -11.02 5.67 12.70
C THR A 60 -9.79 6.55 12.46
N ALA A 61 -9.54 6.91 11.19
CA ALA A 61 -8.43 7.76 10.79
C ALA A 61 -8.71 9.24 11.03
N SER A 62 -7.66 9.98 11.40
CA SER A 62 -7.70 11.43 11.53
C SER A 62 -7.72 12.11 10.16
N ARG A 63 -6.99 11.55 9.18
CA ARG A 63 -6.83 12.09 7.82
C ARG A 63 -7.05 10.99 6.77
N PRO A 64 -8.28 10.47 6.62
CA PRO A 64 -8.56 9.30 5.79
C PRO A 64 -8.18 9.49 4.31
N ASP A 65 -8.25 10.71 3.78
CA ASP A 65 -7.84 10.96 2.38
C ASP A 65 -6.33 10.83 2.19
N LEU A 66 -5.50 11.15 3.19
CA LEU A 66 -4.06 10.89 3.13
C LEU A 66 -3.76 9.40 3.24
N VAL A 67 -4.53 8.66 4.04
CA VAL A 67 -4.43 7.19 4.12
C VAL A 67 -4.78 6.56 2.76
N ARG A 68 -5.82 7.04 2.08
CA ARG A 68 -6.15 6.59 0.71
C ARG A 68 -5.01 6.86 -0.26
N LEU A 69 -4.41 8.05 -0.24
CA LEU A 69 -3.29 8.38 -1.12
C LEU A 69 -2.05 7.52 -0.83
N ALA A 70 -1.80 7.19 0.44
CA ALA A 70 -0.75 6.26 0.83
C ALA A 70 -1.04 4.84 0.34
N ALA A 71 -2.27 4.34 0.50
CA ALA A 71 -2.70 3.05 -0.02
C ALA A 71 -2.52 2.94 -1.54
N TRP A 72 -2.82 4.00 -2.28
CA TRP A 72 -2.57 4.07 -3.73
C TRP A 72 -1.10 3.92 -4.12
N CYS A 73 -0.21 4.40 -3.26
CA CYS A 73 1.21 4.55 -3.56
C CYS A 73 2.10 3.47 -2.93
N HIS A 74 1.66 2.75 -1.88
CA HIS A 74 2.57 1.98 -1.02
C HIS A 74 3.44 0.94 -1.76
N ASP A 75 2.85 0.20 -2.71
CA ASP A 75 3.57 -0.74 -3.60
C ASP A 75 3.57 -0.29 -5.07
N ALA A 76 3.46 1.02 -5.31
CA ALA A 76 3.53 1.56 -6.67
C ALA A 76 4.87 1.21 -7.34
N VAL A 77 5.97 1.21 -6.58
CA VAL A 77 7.23 0.59 -6.99
C VAL A 77 7.33 -0.79 -6.35
N TYR A 78 7.49 -1.83 -7.17
CA TYR A 78 7.59 -3.21 -6.68
C TYR A 78 8.55 -4.03 -7.53
N ASP A 79 9.68 -4.39 -6.92
CA ASP A 79 10.58 -5.43 -7.42
C ASP A 79 10.76 -6.49 -6.31
N PRO A 80 10.35 -7.77 -6.54
CA PRO A 80 10.51 -8.82 -5.55
C PRO A 80 11.98 -9.23 -5.32
N ARG A 81 12.94 -8.65 -6.06
CA ARG A 81 14.38 -8.81 -5.86
C ARG A 81 14.99 -7.67 -5.04
N ALA A 82 14.23 -6.61 -4.77
CA ALA A 82 14.70 -5.48 -4.01
C ALA A 82 15.01 -5.90 -2.56
N PRO A 83 16.17 -5.52 -1.99
CA PRO A 83 16.52 -5.89 -0.63
C PRO A 83 15.86 -4.96 0.39
N GLY A 84 15.49 -5.52 1.54
CA GLY A 84 14.94 -4.78 2.67
C GLY A 84 13.70 -3.96 2.27
N ASP A 85 13.61 -2.76 2.81
CA ASP A 85 12.52 -1.80 2.62
C ASP A 85 12.74 -0.87 1.41
N ARG A 86 13.37 -1.36 0.34
CA ARG A 86 13.65 -0.56 -0.85
C ARG A 86 12.37 -0.21 -1.62
N ASN A 87 11.43 -1.14 -1.76
CA ASN A 87 10.18 -0.88 -2.48
C ASN A 87 9.39 0.26 -1.82
N GLU A 88 9.28 0.26 -0.50
CA GLU A 88 8.56 1.26 0.29
C GLU A 88 9.23 2.63 0.19
N ARG A 89 10.57 2.69 0.25
CA ARG A 89 11.31 3.95 0.06
C ARG A 89 11.15 4.51 -1.35
N ASP A 90 11.22 3.66 -2.36
CA ASP A 90 11.11 4.08 -3.76
C ASP A 90 9.66 4.48 -4.09
N SER A 91 8.67 3.78 -3.55
CA SER A 91 7.25 4.13 -3.57
C SER A 91 6.97 5.46 -2.87
N ALA A 92 7.56 5.70 -1.69
CA ALA A 92 7.44 6.97 -0.98
C ALA A 92 8.11 8.11 -1.76
N ALA A 93 9.25 7.88 -2.40
CA ALA A 93 9.91 8.88 -3.24
C ALA A 93 9.06 9.22 -4.49
N LEU A 94 8.48 8.21 -5.14
CA LEU A 94 7.55 8.37 -6.24
C LEU A 94 6.32 9.18 -5.80
N ALA A 95 5.67 8.79 -4.70
CA ALA A 95 4.51 9.49 -4.14
C ALA A 95 4.83 10.95 -3.86
N GLY A 96 6.00 11.24 -3.28
CA GLY A 96 6.48 12.60 -3.06
C GLY A 96 6.52 13.44 -4.33
N THR A 97 7.00 12.85 -5.42
CA THR A 97 7.10 13.53 -6.72
C THR A 97 5.73 13.76 -7.34
N LEU A 98 4.88 12.72 -7.38
CA LEU A 98 3.55 12.78 -8.00
C LEU A 98 2.64 13.77 -7.27
N LEU A 99 2.60 13.69 -5.94
CA LEU A 99 1.71 14.51 -5.12
C LEU A 99 2.14 15.98 -5.07
N ALA A 100 3.45 16.26 -5.03
CA ALA A 100 3.95 17.62 -5.14
C ALA A 100 3.60 18.25 -6.50
N ARG A 101 3.71 17.49 -7.60
CA ARG A 101 3.28 17.94 -8.94
C ARG A 101 1.78 18.17 -9.03
N ALA A 102 0.99 17.35 -8.34
CA ALA A 102 -0.46 17.53 -8.22
C ALA A 102 -0.88 18.75 -7.36
N GLY A 103 0.09 19.46 -6.78
CA GLY A 103 -0.15 20.67 -5.99
C GLY A 103 -0.61 20.39 -4.56
N LEU A 104 -0.38 19.20 -4.02
CA LEU A 104 -0.65 18.97 -2.59
C LEU A 104 0.29 19.82 -1.73
N PRO A 105 -0.18 20.33 -0.57
CA PRO A 105 0.70 21.04 0.34
C PRO A 105 1.77 20.10 0.91
N ALA A 106 2.93 20.68 1.24
CA ALA A 106 4.14 19.90 1.54
C ALA A 106 4.01 19.01 2.79
N ALA A 107 3.17 19.41 3.75
CA ALA A 107 2.95 18.64 4.98
C ALA A 107 2.16 17.34 4.70
N GLU A 108 1.20 17.39 3.78
CA GLU A 108 0.35 16.29 3.34
C GLU A 108 1.18 15.32 2.49
N VAL A 109 2.03 15.85 1.61
CA VAL A 109 3.02 15.04 0.87
C VAL A 109 3.96 14.33 1.85
N ALA A 110 4.48 15.03 2.86
CA ALA A 110 5.35 14.43 3.86
C ALA A 110 4.63 13.34 4.67
N GLU A 111 3.37 13.56 5.01
CA GLU A 111 2.57 12.57 5.72
C GLU A 111 2.32 11.31 4.89
N VAL A 112 1.89 11.44 3.63
CA VAL A 112 1.67 10.28 2.75
C VAL A 112 2.95 9.45 2.64
N ARG A 113 4.11 10.10 2.51
CA ARG A 113 5.40 9.42 2.48
C ARG A 113 5.71 8.69 3.78
N ARG A 114 5.44 9.32 4.93
CA ARG A 114 5.61 8.70 6.25
C ARG A 114 4.74 7.46 6.37
N LEU A 115 3.47 7.53 5.98
CA LEU A 115 2.54 6.42 6.02
C LEU A 115 3.02 5.25 5.15
N ILE A 116 3.46 5.51 3.91
CA ILE A 116 4.02 4.47 3.04
C ILE A 116 5.24 3.79 3.70
N LEU A 117 6.13 4.55 4.35
CA LEU A 117 7.30 3.96 5.00
C LEU A 117 6.94 3.05 6.19
N LEU A 118 5.78 3.23 6.82
CA LEU A 118 5.33 2.34 7.90
C LEU A 118 5.04 0.92 7.41
N THR A 119 4.68 0.73 6.13
CA THR A 119 4.36 -0.60 5.58
C THR A 119 5.59 -1.51 5.45
N ALA A 120 6.81 -0.98 5.65
CA ALA A 120 8.02 -1.78 5.67
C ALA A 120 8.10 -2.74 6.87
N GLY A 121 7.47 -2.38 7.98
CA GLY A 121 7.49 -3.18 9.22
C GLY A 121 6.17 -3.28 9.95
N HIS A 122 5.14 -2.55 9.50
CA HIS A 122 3.79 -2.51 10.08
C HIS A 122 3.76 -2.19 11.58
N LEU A 123 4.84 -1.59 12.09
CA LEU A 123 4.95 -1.16 13.48
C LEU A 123 4.45 0.27 13.60
N VAL A 124 3.32 0.44 14.25
CA VAL A 124 2.67 1.73 14.43
C VAL A 124 2.61 2.10 15.91
N ASP A 125 2.71 3.40 16.19
CA ASP A 125 2.43 3.92 17.51
C ASP A 125 0.92 3.75 17.81
N PRO A 126 0.50 3.31 19.01
CA PRO A 126 -0.92 3.15 19.34
C PRO A 126 -1.78 4.41 19.17
N ALA A 127 -1.18 5.60 19.19
CA ALA A 127 -1.87 6.87 18.94
C ALA A 127 -1.91 7.26 17.44
N ASP A 128 -1.19 6.56 16.56
CA ASP A 128 -1.14 6.84 15.12
C ASP A 128 -2.28 6.12 14.38
N THR A 129 -3.48 6.70 14.43
CA THR A 129 -4.67 6.08 13.81
C THR A 129 -4.62 6.04 12.28
N ASP A 130 -3.92 7.00 11.64
CA ASP A 130 -3.72 7.02 10.19
C ASP A 130 -2.79 5.87 9.77
N GLY A 131 -1.68 5.68 10.48
CA GLY A 131 -0.74 4.57 10.26
C GLY A 131 -1.37 3.21 10.54
N ALA A 132 -2.09 3.09 11.67
CA ALA A 132 -2.82 1.89 12.04
C ALA A 132 -3.78 1.45 10.93
N LEU A 133 -4.60 2.37 10.40
CA LEU A 133 -5.54 2.06 9.33
C LEU A 133 -4.84 1.57 8.06
N LEU A 134 -3.73 2.20 7.66
CA LEU A 134 -3.00 1.76 6.46
C LEU A 134 -2.39 0.37 6.64
N CYS A 135 -1.70 0.14 7.77
CA CYS A 135 -1.05 -1.14 8.03
C CYS A 135 -2.08 -2.28 8.16
N ASP A 136 -3.20 -2.05 8.85
CA ASP A 136 -4.26 -3.04 8.96
C ASP A 136 -4.92 -3.35 7.61
N ALA A 137 -5.11 -2.32 6.77
CA ALA A 137 -5.66 -2.49 5.43
C ALA A 137 -4.73 -3.31 4.52
N ASP A 138 -3.42 -3.07 4.58
CA ASP A 138 -2.42 -3.83 3.82
C ASP A 138 -2.31 -5.29 4.29
N LEU A 139 -2.39 -5.52 5.61
CA LEU A 139 -2.34 -6.86 6.21
C LEU A 139 -3.68 -7.62 6.21
N ALA A 140 -4.78 -7.00 5.74
CA ALA A 140 -6.12 -7.56 5.84
C ALA A 140 -6.26 -8.95 5.17
N ILE A 141 -5.41 -9.28 4.19
CA ILE A 141 -5.36 -10.61 3.57
C ILE A 141 -5.08 -11.74 4.56
N LEU A 142 -4.39 -11.45 5.67
CA LEU A 142 -4.08 -12.43 6.71
C LEU A 142 -5.34 -12.88 7.47
N ALA A 143 -6.41 -12.08 7.46
CA ALA A 143 -7.71 -12.44 8.03
C ALA A 143 -8.64 -13.16 7.03
N ALA A 144 -8.19 -13.40 5.80
CA ALA A 144 -9.00 -14.06 4.79
C ALA A 144 -9.29 -15.53 5.15
N PRO A 145 -10.47 -16.07 4.75
CA PRO A 145 -10.73 -17.50 4.91
C PRO A 145 -9.73 -18.33 4.10
N PRO A 146 -9.52 -19.63 4.42
CA PRO A 146 -8.45 -20.43 3.84
C PRO A 146 -8.37 -20.40 2.31
N PRO A 147 -9.47 -20.50 1.53
CA PRO A 147 -9.39 -20.40 0.07
C PRO A 147 -8.90 -19.03 -0.45
N GLY A 148 -9.16 -17.97 0.30
CA GLY A 148 -8.64 -16.63 0.00
C GLY A 148 -7.13 -16.55 0.26
N TYR A 149 -6.72 -17.02 1.43
CA TYR A 149 -5.32 -17.04 1.83
C TYR A 149 -4.45 -17.92 0.92
N ASP A 150 -4.94 -19.10 0.50
CA ASP A 150 -4.22 -20.00 -0.40
C ASP A 150 -3.95 -19.36 -1.76
N ARG A 151 -4.92 -18.59 -2.29
CA ARG A 151 -4.73 -17.83 -3.54
C ARG A 151 -3.67 -16.74 -3.38
N TYR A 152 -3.70 -16.00 -2.27
CA TYR A 152 -2.65 -15.04 -1.92
C TYR A 152 -1.27 -15.70 -1.87
N ALA A 153 -1.14 -16.79 -1.10
CA ALA A 153 0.13 -17.47 -0.92
C ALA A 153 0.69 -18.04 -2.24
N ALA A 154 -0.19 -18.55 -3.12
CA ALA A 154 0.19 -19.01 -4.44
C ALA A 154 0.62 -17.85 -5.37
N ALA A 155 -0.03 -16.69 -5.29
CA ALA A 155 0.35 -15.50 -6.04
C ALA A 155 1.70 -14.94 -5.61
N ILE A 156 1.94 -14.78 -4.29
CA ILE A 156 3.24 -14.42 -3.73
C ILE A 156 4.31 -15.43 -4.17
N ARG A 157 4.01 -16.74 -4.14
CA ARG A 157 4.96 -17.76 -4.59
C ARG A 157 5.42 -17.53 -6.03
N ARG A 158 4.54 -17.03 -6.91
CA ARG A 158 4.88 -16.72 -8.31
C ARG A 158 5.79 -15.49 -8.42
N GLU A 159 5.55 -14.43 -7.66
CA GLU A 159 6.42 -13.23 -7.65
C GLU A 159 7.84 -13.58 -7.20
N TYR A 160 7.96 -14.50 -6.25
CA TYR A 160 9.23 -15.02 -5.76
C TYR A 160 9.69 -16.30 -6.46
N ALA A 161 9.19 -16.64 -7.67
CA ALA A 161 9.55 -17.88 -8.38
C ALA A 161 11.07 -18.03 -8.62
N HIS A 162 11.79 -16.91 -8.67
CA HIS A 162 13.25 -16.84 -8.78
C HIS A 162 14.01 -17.29 -7.51
N VAL A 163 13.33 -17.36 -6.37
CA VAL A 163 13.91 -17.81 -5.09
C VAL A 163 13.75 -19.34 -4.95
N PRO A 164 14.82 -20.06 -4.57
CA PRO A 164 14.76 -21.50 -4.31
C PRO A 164 13.69 -21.87 -3.26
N PRO A 165 13.01 -23.03 -3.38
CA PRO A 165 11.91 -23.38 -2.47
C PRO A 165 12.26 -23.41 -0.98
N THR A 166 13.47 -23.80 -0.61
CA THR A 166 13.95 -23.80 0.79
C THR A 166 14.02 -22.38 1.33
N ASP A 167 14.62 -21.49 0.56
CA ASP A 167 14.91 -20.11 0.95
C ASP A 167 13.62 -19.29 0.96
N TYR A 168 12.72 -19.52 0.00
CA TYR A 168 11.39 -18.95 -0.02
C TYR A 168 10.61 -19.31 1.24
N ARG A 169 10.61 -20.59 1.65
CA ARG A 169 9.92 -21.01 2.88
C ARG A 169 10.55 -20.36 4.11
N ALA A 170 11.87 -20.35 4.21
CA ALA A 170 12.57 -19.70 5.33
C ALA A 170 12.24 -18.20 5.42
N GLY A 171 12.30 -17.49 4.29
CA GLY A 171 11.95 -16.06 4.22
C GLY A 171 10.47 -15.79 4.54
N ARG A 172 9.54 -16.60 4.02
CA ARG A 172 8.11 -16.48 4.36
C ARG A 172 7.85 -16.74 5.83
N THR A 173 8.50 -17.75 6.43
CA THR A 173 8.42 -17.98 7.88
C THR A 173 8.93 -16.77 8.65
N GLN A 174 10.07 -16.19 8.26
CA GLN A 174 10.62 -15.01 8.92
C GLN A 174 9.67 -13.81 8.89
N VAL A 175 9.05 -13.52 7.74
CA VAL A 175 8.05 -12.44 7.61
C VAL A 175 6.86 -12.68 8.53
N LEU A 176 6.26 -13.88 8.49
CA LEU A 176 5.10 -14.19 9.32
C LEU A 176 5.44 -14.20 10.82
N SER A 177 6.62 -14.68 11.20
CA SER A 177 7.09 -14.64 12.58
C SER A 177 7.33 -13.20 13.06
N ALA A 178 7.85 -12.32 12.21
CA ALA A 178 8.02 -10.91 12.54
C ALA A 178 6.66 -10.22 12.77
N LEU A 179 5.67 -10.47 11.92
CA LEU A 179 4.32 -9.94 12.09
C LEU A 179 3.64 -10.48 13.36
N LEU A 180 3.84 -11.76 13.70
CA LEU A 180 3.34 -12.35 14.94
C LEU A 180 4.04 -11.83 16.20
N ALA A 181 5.21 -11.20 16.06
CA ALA A 181 5.94 -10.58 17.17
C ALA A 181 5.51 -9.13 17.44
N LEU A 182 4.67 -8.54 16.58
CA LEU A 182 4.08 -7.23 16.84
C LEU A 182 3.19 -7.30 18.09
N PRO A 183 3.02 -6.19 18.85
CA PRO A 183 2.14 -6.15 20.01
C PRO A 183 0.69 -6.58 19.71
N ALA A 184 0.22 -6.25 18.51
CA ALA A 184 -1.02 -6.74 17.92
C ALA A 184 -0.84 -6.82 16.39
N LEU A 185 -1.48 -7.80 15.76
CA LEU A 185 -1.44 -7.93 14.30
C LEU A 185 -2.31 -6.87 13.61
N PHE A 186 -3.48 -6.58 14.20
CA PHE A 186 -4.38 -5.51 13.79
C PHE A 186 -4.58 -4.56 14.98
N GLN A 187 -4.70 -3.27 14.69
CA GLN A 187 -4.72 -2.19 15.67
C GLN A 187 -6.12 -1.58 15.86
N ILE A 188 -6.98 -1.65 14.85
CA ILE A 188 -8.35 -1.07 14.86
C ILE A 188 -9.47 -2.11 14.98
#